data_AF-A0AA96MFR1-F1
#
_entry.id   AF-A0AA96MFR1-F1
#
_cell.length_a   1.000
_cell.length_b   1.000
_cell.length_c   1.000
_cell.angle_alpha   90.00
_cell.angle_beta   90.00
_cell.angle_gamma   90.00
#
_symmetry.space_group_name_H-M   'P 1'
#
loop_
_entity.id
_entity.type
_entity.pdbx_description
1 polymer ?
#
loop_
_entity_poly.entity_id
_entity_poly.type
_entity_poly.pdbx_seq_one_letter_code
_entity_poly.pdbx_strand_id
1 'polypeptide(L)'
;MPETIMETPVEQEKTAAGSGEDILQQLLKPEVQESLNLLIGQLPQITQLVSVLSKSVDFVQSVATDEVLKNDTVGAIKELAGPVVGSVKNMAATVIEAKDRADASNETVSLFGMMKMIKDPQVQHVLRFMNAYLQVSGERQSGK
;
A
#
# COMPACT_ATOMS: atom_id res chain seq x y z
N MET A 1 40.63 -36.04 39.14
CA MET A 1 39.35 -36.50 38.56
C MET A 1 38.24 -35.85 39.37
N PRO A 2 37.19 -35.22 38.83
CA PRO A 2 36.94 -34.67 37.50
C PRO A 2 36.60 -33.15 37.55
N GLU A 3 36.50 -32.56 36.35
CA GLU A 3 36.04 -31.22 36.05
C GLU A 3 34.58 -30.98 36.49
N THR A 4 34.24 -29.75 36.85
CA THR A 4 32.85 -29.27 36.69
C THR A 4 32.91 -27.90 36.03
N ILE A 5 32.35 -27.92 34.84
CA ILE A 5 32.36 -26.92 33.78
C ILE A 5 31.47 -25.74 34.18
N MET A 6 31.90 -24.55 33.79
CA MET A 6 31.10 -23.34 33.77
C MET A 6 29.87 -23.57 32.86
N GLU A 7 28.66 -23.50 33.40
CA GLU A 7 27.46 -23.30 32.59
C GLU A 7 26.95 -21.88 32.79
N THR A 8 27.32 -21.04 31.83
CA THR A 8 26.65 -19.81 31.46
C THR A 8 25.22 -20.14 31.04
N PRO A 9 24.16 -19.50 31.57
CA PRO A 9 22.85 -19.60 30.96
C PRO A 9 22.88 -18.81 29.65
N VAL A 10 23.13 -19.53 28.56
CA VAL A 10 22.72 -19.10 27.23
C VAL A 10 21.21 -19.26 27.20
N GLU A 11 20.46 -18.25 27.64
CA GLU A 11 19.02 -18.22 27.41
C GLU A 11 18.80 -17.87 25.95
N GLN A 12 18.70 -18.94 25.16
CA GLN A 12 18.34 -18.92 23.75
C GLN A 12 17.04 -18.16 23.54
N GLU A 13 17.16 -17.11 22.73
CA GLU A 13 16.12 -16.50 21.91
C GLU A 13 15.32 -17.59 21.18
N LYS A 14 14.23 -18.06 21.81
CA LYS A 14 13.29 -18.99 21.19
C LYS A 14 12.29 -18.19 20.36
N THR A 15 12.65 -18.01 19.10
CA THR A 15 11.70 -17.75 18.00
C THR A 15 10.64 -18.85 17.98
N ALA A 16 9.56 -18.68 18.72
CA ALA A 16 8.34 -19.45 18.58
C ALA A 16 7.37 -18.63 17.72
N ALA A 17 7.35 -18.90 16.41
CA ALA A 17 6.11 -18.74 15.67
C ALA A 17 5.07 -19.59 16.42
N GLY A 18 4.08 -18.90 17.00
CA GLY A 18 3.17 -19.44 18.01
C GLY A 18 2.59 -20.79 17.61
N SER A 19 2.59 -21.71 18.56
CA SER A 19 1.99 -23.04 18.39
C SER A 19 0.51 -22.85 18.00
N GLY A 20 -0.10 -23.76 17.23
CA GLY A 20 -1.53 -23.63 16.88
C GLY A 20 -2.44 -23.39 18.10
N GLU A 21 -2.01 -23.88 19.27
CA GLU A 21 -2.61 -23.65 20.57
C GLU A 21 -2.56 -22.18 21.05
N ASP A 22 -1.48 -21.45 20.76
CA ASP A 22 -1.33 -20.02 21.07
C ASP A 22 -2.26 -19.15 20.20
N ILE A 23 -2.42 -19.51 18.93
CA ILE A 23 -3.36 -18.83 18.01
C ILE A 23 -4.80 -19.09 18.45
N LEU A 24 -5.12 -20.32 18.85
CA LEU A 24 -6.45 -20.65 19.39
C LEU A 24 -6.73 -19.90 20.69
N GLN A 25 -5.74 -19.79 21.59
CA GLN A 25 -5.88 -18.96 22.79
C GLN A 25 -6.06 -17.47 22.47
N GLN A 26 -5.42 -16.98 21.41
CA GLN A 26 -5.59 -15.60 20.95
C GLN A 26 -6.96 -15.36 20.30
N LEU A 27 -7.52 -16.35 19.59
CA LEU A 27 -8.89 -16.30 19.05
C LEU A 27 -9.98 -16.44 20.13
N LEU A 28 -9.65 -17.05 21.28
CA LEU A 28 -10.54 -17.14 22.45
C LEU A 28 -10.64 -15.83 23.24
N LYS A 29 -9.75 -14.86 22.98
CA LYS A 29 -9.82 -13.55 23.62
C LYS A 29 -11.08 -12.79 23.18
N PRO A 30 -11.84 -12.19 24.12
CA PRO A 30 -13.11 -11.54 23.81
C PRO A 30 -12.95 -10.39 22.82
N GLU A 31 -11.82 -9.68 22.85
CA GLU A 31 -11.53 -8.56 21.93
C GLU A 31 -11.32 -9.05 20.48
N VAL A 32 -10.75 -10.25 20.32
CA VAL A 32 -10.53 -10.86 19.00
C VAL A 32 -11.84 -11.41 18.44
N GLN A 33 -12.70 -11.99 19.28
CA GLN A 33 -14.04 -12.42 18.88
C GLN A 33 -14.93 -11.24 18.50
N GLU A 34 -14.86 -10.13 19.24
CA GLU A 34 -15.59 -8.90 18.92
C GLU A 34 -15.12 -8.33 17.57
N SER A 35 -13.81 -8.27 17.34
CA SER A 35 -13.24 -7.82 16.07
C SER A 35 -13.61 -8.72 14.90
N LEU A 36 -13.63 -10.05 15.09
CA LEU A 36 -14.07 -11.01 14.07
C LEU A 36 -15.57 -10.90 13.80
N ASN A 37 -16.40 -10.73 14.82
CA ASN A 37 -17.84 -10.49 14.65
C ASN A 37 -18.12 -9.19 13.94
N LEU A 38 -17.39 -8.11 14.27
CA LEU A 38 -17.46 -6.84 13.58
C LEU A 38 -17.05 -6.98 12.11
N LEU A 39 -15.94 -7.66 11.84
CA LEU A 39 -15.44 -7.89 10.48
C LEU A 39 -16.44 -8.69 9.64
N ILE A 40 -17.03 -9.75 10.20
CA ILE A 40 -18.10 -10.53 9.56
C ILE A 40 -19.33 -9.66 9.31
N GLY A 41 -19.73 -8.84 10.28
CA GLY A 41 -20.84 -7.90 10.16
C GLY A 41 -20.60 -6.79 9.11
N GLN A 42 -19.34 -6.46 8.84
CA GLN A 42 -18.94 -5.45 7.86
C GLN A 42 -18.68 -6.02 6.45
N LEU A 43 -18.68 -7.35 6.27
CA LEU A 43 -18.56 -7.99 4.95
C LEU A 43 -19.53 -7.44 3.89
N PRO A 44 -20.80 -7.12 4.21
CA PRO A 44 -21.71 -6.50 3.24
C PRO A 44 -21.21 -5.15 2.73
N GLN A 45 -20.59 -4.33 3.59
CA GLN A 45 -20.04 -3.02 3.20
C GLN A 45 -18.80 -3.17 2.30
N ILE A 46 -17.93 -4.12 2.63
CA ILE A 46 -16.77 -4.47 1.79
C ILE A 46 -17.25 -4.96 0.42
N THR A 47 -18.29 -5.79 0.37
CA THR A 47 -18.91 -6.27 -0.88
C THR A 47 -19.48 -5.12 -1.71
N GLN A 48 -20.12 -4.13 -1.08
CA GLN A 48 -20.63 -2.94 -1.77
C GLN A 48 -19.50 -2.08 -2.36
N LEU A 49 -18.42 -1.87 -1.61
CA LEU A 49 -17.24 -1.13 -2.09
C LEU A 49 -16.60 -1.82 -3.30
N VAL A 50 -16.43 -3.14 -3.23
CA VAL A 50 -15.93 -3.94 -4.36
C VAL A 50 -16.88 -3.86 -5.56
N SER A 51 -18.20 -3.88 -5.35
CA SER A 51 -19.17 -3.72 -6.44
C SER A 51 -19.09 -2.36 -7.13
N VAL A 52 -18.89 -1.28 -6.37
CA VAL A 52 -18.69 0.07 -6.92
C VAL A 52 -17.39 0.13 -7.73
N LEU A 53 -16.31 -0.44 -7.20
CA LEU A 53 -15.04 -0.56 -7.89
C LEU A 53 -15.17 -1.35 -9.21
N SER A 54 -15.89 -2.48 -9.22
CA SER A 54 -16.14 -3.25 -10.44
C SER A 54 -16.87 -2.44 -11.51
N LYS A 55 -17.86 -1.60 -11.11
CA LYS A 55 -18.54 -0.71 -12.07
C LYS A 55 -17.60 0.33 -12.68
N SER A 56 -16.59 0.80 -11.94
CA SER A 56 -15.56 1.68 -12.48
C SER A 56 -14.63 0.97 -13.47
N VAL A 57 -14.36 -0.33 -13.27
CA VAL A 57 -13.62 -1.15 -14.24
C VAL A 57 -14.42 -1.30 -15.53
N ASP A 58 -15.72 -1.57 -15.44
CA ASP A 58 -16.62 -1.67 -16.61
C ASP A 58 -16.71 -0.32 -17.36
N PHE A 59 -16.67 0.80 -16.63
CA PHE A 59 -16.61 2.13 -17.23
C PHE A 59 -15.29 2.37 -17.99
N VAL A 60 -14.15 2.02 -17.39
CA VAL A 60 -12.84 2.13 -18.07
C VAL A 60 -12.79 1.21 -19.29
N GLN A 61 -13.33 0.01 -19.20
CA GLN A 61 -13.38 -0.92 -20.32
C GLN A 61 -14.31 -0.41 -21.43
N SER A 62 -15.49 0.11 -21.10
CA SER A 62 -16.41 0.67 -22.11
C SER A 62 -15.87 1.94 -22.78
N VAL A 63 -15.18 2.81 -22.04
CA VAL A 63 -14.54 4.03 -22.59
C VAL A 63 -13.27 3.71 -23.38
N ALA A 64 -12.49 2.71 -22.99
CA ALA A 64 -11.27 2.31 -23.71
C ALA A 64 -11.54 1.60 -25.04
N THR A 65 -12.73 1.00 -25.20
CA THR A 65 -13.12 0.28 -26.42
C THR A 65 -13.80 1.19 -27.44
N ASP A 66 -14.06 2.46 -27.10
CA ASP A 66 -14.62 3.44 -28.04
C ASP A 66 -13.53 3.95 -29.00
N GLU A 67 -13.60 3.51 -30.26
CA GLU A 67 -12.67 3.88 -31.33
C GLU A 67 -12.71 5.38 -31.67
N VAL A 68 -13.79 6.09 -31.33
CA VAL A 68 -13.96 7.53 -31.60
C VAL A 68 -13.16 8.37 -30.60
N LEU A 69 -13.13 7.97 -29.33
CA LEU A 69 -12.36 8.68 -28.30
C LEU A 69 -10.85 8.47 -28.42
N LYS A 70 -10.42 7.36 -29.04
CA LYS A 70 -9.01 7.01 -29.21
C LYS A 70 -8.27 7.93 -30.18
N ASN A 71 -8.91 8.36 -31.27
CA ASN A 71 -8.27 9.20 -32.29
C ASN A 71 -8.37 10.70 -31.97
N ASP A 72 -9.50 11.18 -31.46
CA ASP A 72 -9.69 12.61 -31.18
C ASP A 72 -9.02 13.08 -29.89
N THR A 73 -9.01 12.25 -28.84
CA THR A 73 -8.39 12.63 -27.55
C THR A 73 -6.86 12.56 -27.61
N VAL A 74 -6.29 11.62 -28.38
CA VAL A 74 -4.84 11.50 -28.56
C VAL A 74 -4.28 12.69 -29.35
N GLY A 75 -5.02 13.24 -30.31
CA GLY A 75 -4.64 14.45 -31.04
C GLY A 75 -4.50 15.67 -30.13
N ALA A 76 -5.51 15.92 -29.28
CA ALA A 76 -5.53 17.05 -28.36
C ALA A 76 -4.47 16.95 -27.23
N ILE A 77 -4.18 15.74 -26.73
CA ILE A 77 -3.13 15.52 -25.73
C ILE A 77 -1.73 15.72 -26.34
N LYS A 78 -1.55 15.40 -27.63
CA LYS A 78 -0.24 15.51 -28.31
C LYS A 78 0.22 16.95 -28.49
N GLU A 79 -0.69 17.90 -28.70
CA GLU A 79 -0.37 19.34 -28.74
C GLU A 79 -0.02 19.92 -27.36
N LEU A 80 -0.56 19.35 -26.28
CA LEU A 80 -0.22 19.73 -24.90
C LEU A 80 1.06 19.06 -24.37
N ALA A 81 1.56 18.02 -25.04
CA ALA A 81 2.68 17.19 -24.59
C ALA A 81 4.07 17.59 -25.14
N GLY A 82 4.17 18.70 -25.89
CA GLY A 82 5.41 19.13 -26.56
C GLY A 82 6.71 19.06 -25.73
N PRO A 83 6.73 19.44 -24.44
CA PRO A 83 7.91 19.30 -23.58
C PRO A 83 7.93 18.04 -22.69
N VAL A 84 6.83 17.29 -22.61
CA VAL A 84 6.69 16.17 -21.66
C VAL A 84 7.20 14.85 -22.27
N VAL A 85 7.09 14.67 -23.59
CA VAL A 85 7.48 13.43 -24.31
C VAL A 85 8.91 12.97 -24.00
N GLY A 86 9.86 13.91 -23.84
CA GLY A 86 11.24 13.60 -23.47
C GLY A 86 11.41 13.06 -22.05
N SER A 87 10.61 13.55 -21.09
CA SER A 87 10.60 13.07 -19.70
C SER A 87 9.93 11.70 -19.56
N VAL A 88 8.99 11.35 -20.45
CA VAL A 88 8.24 10.08 -20.36
C VAL A 88 9.10 8.85 -20.65
N LYS A 89 10.11 8.96 -21.53
CA LYS A 89 10.96 7.80 -21.87
C LYS A 89 11.81 7.35 -20.67
N ASN A 90 12.35 8.31 -19.92
CA ASN A 90 13.10 8.02 -18.70
C ASN A 90 12.17 7.57 -17.56
N MET A 91 10.97 8.16 -17.46
CA MET A 91 9.95 7.70 -16.50
C MET A 91 9.52 6.26 -16.76
N ALA A 92 9.30 5.88 -18.04
CA ALA A 92 8.92 4.52 -18.40
C ALA A 92 10.02 3.51 -18.02
N ALA A 93 11.29 3.84 -18.26
CA ALA A 93 12.41 3.00 -17.85
C ALA A 93 12.50 2.85 -16.32
N THR A 94 12.37 3.94 -15.57
CA THR A 94 12.36 3.92 -14.09
C THR A 94 11.19 3.13 -13.53
N VAL A 95 10.01 3.24 -14.14
CA VAL A 95 8.80 2.49 -13.72
C VAL A 95 8.95 1.00 -14.03
N ILE A 96 9.50 0.64 -15.18
CA ILE A 96 9.76 -0.76 -15.55
C ILE A 96 10.80 -1.38 -14.63
N GLU A 97 11.93 -0.69 -14.37
CA GLU A 97 12.95 -1.19 -13.44
C GLU A 97 12.42 -1.31 -12.00
N ALA A 98 11.61 -0.35 -11.55
CA ALA A 98 10.98 -0.41 -10.24
C ALA A 98 10.00 -1.59 -10.13
N LYS A 99 9.22 -1.87 -11.19
CA LYS A 99 8.33 -3.02 -11.27
C LYS A 99 9.11 -4.33 -11.24
N ASP A 100 10.14 -4.47 -12.08
CA ASP A 100 10.95 -5.69 -12.15
C ASP A 100 11.67 -5.95 -10.82
N ARG A 101 12.14 -4.90 -10.11
CA ARG A 101 12.76 -5.02 -8.78
C ARG A 101 11.75 -5.36 -7.68
N ALA A 102 10.51 -4.89 -7.80
CA ALA A 102 9.42 -5.25 -6.89
C ALA A 102 8.98 -6.71 -7.10
N ASP A 103 8.83 -7.16 -8.35
CA ASP A 103 8.43 -8.53 -8.69
C ASP A 103 9.52 -9.56 -8.34
N ALA A 104 10.80 -9.17 -8.44
CA ALA A 104 11.93 -10.00 -8.03
C ALA A 104 12.16 -10.04 -6.51
N SER A 105 11.53 -9.14 -5.74
CA SER A 105 11.67 -9.09 -4.29
C SER A 105 10.54 -9.85 -3.60
N ASN A 106 10.90 -10.89 -2.86
CA ASN A 106 9.97 -11.62 -1.98
C ASN A 106 10.03 -11.08 -0.53
N GLU A 107 10.52 -9.85 -0.36
CA GLU A 107 10.76 -9.24 0.95
C GLU A 107 9.43 -8.77 1.55
N THR A 108 8.97 -9.43 2.62
CA THR A 108 7.79 -9.02 3.35
C THR A 108 8.05 -7.70 4.08
N VAL A 109 7.27 -6.68 3.76
CA VAL A 109 7.38 -5.36 4.39
C VAL A 109 6.94 -5.47 5.86
N SER A 110 7.90 -5.54 6.77
CA SER A 110 7.68 -5.54 8.22
C SER A 110 7.15 -4.20 8.72
N LEU A 111 6.55 -4.16 9.92
CA LEU A 111 6.16 -2.93 10.63
C LEU A 111 7.33 -1.93 10.73
N PHE A 112 8.54 -2.44 10.95
CA PHE A 112 9.74 -1.60 10.94
C PHE A 112 10.11 -1.11 9.53
N GLY A 113 9.86 -1.91 8.50
CA GLY A 113 10.01 -1.52 7.10
C GLY A 113 9.05 -0.39 6.71
N MET A 114 7.80 -0.46 7.15
CA MET A 114 6.83 0.62 6.97
C MET A 114 7.28 1.92 7.68
N MET A 115 7.76 1.80 8.92
CA MET A 115 8.31 2.96 9.66
C MET A 115 9.51 3.58 8.92
N LYS A 116 10.40 2.74 8.39
CA LYS A 116 11.57 3.18 7.61
C LYS A 116 11.14 3.87 6.31
N MET A 117 10.13 3.33 5.62
CA MET A 117 9.57 3.91 4.40
C MET A 117 8.91 5.26 4.66
N ILE A 118 8.15 5.41 5.75
CA ILE A 118 7.57 6.71 6.15
C ILE A 118 8.68 7.75 6.45
N LYS A 119 9.83 7.29 6.95
CA LYS A 119 10.99 8.13 7.21
C LYS A 119 11.80 8.45 5.94
N ASP A 120 11.50 7.83 4.80
CA ASP A 120 12.16 8.12 3.53
C ASP A 120 11.91 9.59 3.11
N PRO A 121 12.94 10.33 2.66
CA PRO A 121 12.79 11.74 2.29
C PRO A 121 11.75 11.96 1.18
N GLN A 122 11.60 11.06 0.21
CA GLN A 122 10.60 11.19 -0.86
C GLN A 122 9.18 11.08 -0.31
N VAL A 123 8.95 10.10 0.58
CA VAL A 123 7.65 9.94 1.26
C VAL A 123 7.37 11.15 2.14
N GLN A 124 8.36 11.66 2.88
CA GLN A 124 8.21 12.88 3.66
C GLN A 124 7.86 14.10 2.81
N HIS A 125 8.44 14.24 1.61
CA HIS A 125 8.09 15.32 0.69
C HIS A 125 6.62 15.26 0.26
N VAL A 126 6.11 14.07 -0.06
CA VAL A 126 4.69 13.86 -0.40
C VAL A 126 3.79 14.20 0.78
N LEU A 127 4.10 13.70 1.98
CA LEU A 127 3.32 13.98 3.18
C LEU A 127 3.30 15.47 3.53
N ARG A 128 4.43 16.17 3.40
CA ARG A 128 4.51 17.63 3.60
C ARG A 128 3.69 18.39 2.57
N PHE A 129 3.72 17.95 1.31
CA PHE A 129 2.88 18.53 0.26
C PHE A 129 1.39 18.36 0.58
N MET A 130 0.96 17.16 0.99
CA MET A 130 -0.44 16.91 1.35
C MET A 130 -0.89 17.80 2.52
N ASN A 131 -0.05 17.96 3.55
CA ASN A 131 -0.32 18.88 4.65
C ASN A 131 -0.47 20.33 4.16
N ALA A 132 0.47 20.81 3.33
CA ALA A 132 0.40 22.16 2.77
C ALA A 132 -0.85 22.36 1.89
N TYR A 133 -1.21 21.35 1.09
CA TYR A 133 -2.40 21.37 0.26
C TYR A 133 -3.68 21.46 1.10
N LEU A 134 -3.80 20.63 2.14
CA LEU A 134 -4.96 20.64 3.04
C LEU A 134 -5.09 21.97 3.79
N GLN A 135 -3.97 22.55 4.21
CA GLN A 135 -3.97 23.86 4.87
C GLN A 135 -4.46 24.96 3.92
N VAL A 136 -3.93 25.03 2.71
CA VAL A 136 -4.37 26.00 1.70
C VAL A 136 -5.85 25.79 1.33
N SER A 137 -6.29 24.54 1.22
CA SER A 137 -7.69 24.20 0.92
C SER A 137 -8.64 24.59 2.05
N GLY A 138 -8.24 24.34 3.31
CA GLY A 138 -8.97 24.72 4.50
C GLY A 138 -9.06 26.24 4.67
N GLU A 139 -7.95 26.95 4.51
CA GLU A 139 -7.91 28.42 4.55
C GLU A 139 -8.82 29.05 3.48
N ARG A 140 -8.89 28.46 2.28
CA ARG A 140 -9.81 28.89 1.22
C ARG A 140 -11.29 28.58 1.50
N GLN A 141 -11.57 27.55 2.29
CA GLN A 141 -12.93 27.22 2.74
C GLN A 141 -13.37 28.08 3.92
N SER A 142 -12.46 28.46 4.82
CA SER A 142 -12.74 29.32 5.98
C SER A 142 -12.65 30.82 5.68
N GLY A 143 -12.02 31.22 4.57
CA GLY A 143 -11.97 32.61 4.09
C GLY A 143 -13.15 33.03 3.21
N LYS A 144 -14.25 32.27 3.23
CA LYS A 144 -15.53 32.60 2.60
C LYS A 144 -16.59 32.88 3.66
#